data_AF-A0A6B3E6Z7-F1
#
_entry.id   AF-A0A6B3E6Z7-F1
#
_cell.length_a   1.000
_cell.length_b   1.000
_cell.length_c   1.000
_cell.angle_alpha   90.00
_cell.angle_beta   90.00
_cell.angle_gamma   90.00
#
_symmetry.space_group_name_H-M   'P 1'
#
loop_
_entity.id
_entity.type
_entity.pdbx_description
1 polymer ?
#
loop_
_entity_poly.entity_id
_entity_poly.type
_entity_poly.pdbx_seq_one_letter_code
_entity_poly.pdbx_strand_id
1 'polypeptide(L)' 'MATLDRQATTLALAHALSAAERGLAVIPLSRTKLPALRSPHRDDPDPGRPPCRGECGRFGHGVHDASADPARVRALFAA' A
#
# COMPACT_ATOMS: atom_id res chain seq x y z
N MET A 1 -1.01 -23.45 -1.57
CA MET A 1 -1.47 -22.18 -0.98
C MET A 1 -0.64 -20.98 -1.42
N ALA A 2 0.70 -21.04 -1.32
CA ALA A 2 1.60 -19.95 -1.73
C ALA A 2 1.53 -19.56 -3.23
N THR A 3 1.21 -20.51 -4.12
CA THR A 3 1.05 -20.26 -5.56
C THR A 3 -0.19 -19.42 -5.87
N LEU A 4 -1.31 -19.72 -5.22
CA LEU A 4 -2.56 -18.96 -5.36
C LEU A 4 -2.43 -17.54 -4.82
N ASP A 5 -1.73 -17.39 -3.69
CA ASP A 5 -1.46 -16.07 -3.10
C ASP A 5 -0.61 -15.20 -4.02
N ARG A 6 0.46 -15.78 -4.60
CA ARG A 6 1.29 -15.09 -5.61
C ARG A 6 0.49 -14.71 -6.86
N GLN A 7 -0.35 -15.60 -7.38
CA GLN A 7 -1.21 -15.29 -8.52
C GLN A 7 -2.20 -14.16 -8.20
N ALA A 8 -2.81 -14.18 -7.02
CA ALA A 8 -3.73 -13.13 -6.59
C ALA A 8 -3.02 -11.77 -6.50
N THR A 9 -1.80 -11.73 -5.95
CA THR A 9 -0.97 -10.51 -5.90
C THR A 9 -0.62 -10.01 -7.31
N THR A 10 -0.26 -10.88 -8.24
CA THR A 10 0.02 -10.50 -9.64
C THR A 10 -1.20 -9.87 -10.31
N LEU A 11 -2.38 -10.47 -10.16
CA LEU A 11 -3.63 -9.92 -10.72
C LEU A 11 -4.01 -8.59 -10.07
N ALA A 12 -3.87 -8.49 -8.75
CA ALA A 12 -4.13 -7.26 -8.01
C ALA A 12 -3.20 -6.12 -8.48
N LEU A 13 -1.91 -6.41 -8.70
CA LEU A 13 -0.97 -5.43 -9.24
C LEU A 13 -1.35 -5.00 -10.66
N ALA A 14 -1.75 -5.94 -11.53
CA ALA A 14 -2.18 -5.61 -12.89
C ALA A 14 -3.38 -4.66 -12.90
N HIS A 15 -4.38 -4.91 -12.05
CA HIS A 15 -5.54 -4.02 -11.92
C HIS A 15 -5.18 -2.67 -11.31
N ALA A 16 -4.30 -2.65 -10.31
CA ALA A 16 -3.81 -1.41 -9.70
C ALA A 16 -3.11 -0.51 -10.73
N LEU A 17 -2.27 -1.09 -11.60
CA LEU A 17 -1.59 -0.36 -12.67
C LEU A 17 -2.58 0.17 -13.71
N SER A 18 -3.56 -0.63 -14.13
CA SER A 18 -4.60 -0.17 -15.06
C SER A 18 -5.45 0.98 -14.48
N ALA A 19 -5.70 1.00 -13.17
CA ALA A 19 -6.36 2.11 -12.50
C ALA A 19 -5.46 3.35 -12.39
N ALA A 20 -4.17 3.15 -12.07
CA ALA A 20 -3.19 4.22 -12.00
C ALA A 20 -2.98 4.93 -13.34
N GLU A 21 -2.96 4.19 -14.46
CA GLU A 21 -2.93 4.73 -15.83
C GLU A 21 -4.12 5.65 -16.14
N ARG A 22 -5.24 5.48 -15.42
CA ARG A 22 -6.44 6.32 -15.53
C ARG A 22 -6.45 7.49 -14.53
N GLY A 23 -5.33 7.74 -13.85
CA GLY A 23 -5.19 8.80 -12.86
C GLY A 23 -5.83 8.50 -11.50
N LEU A 24 -6.23 7.25 -11.24
CA LEU A 24 -6.80 6.87 -9.96
C LEU A 24 -5.68 6.51 -8.98
N ALA A 25 -5.66 7.16 -7.81
CA ALA A 25 -4.73 6.81 -6.75
C ALA A 25 -5.12 5.47 -6.12
N VAL A 26 -4.16 4.54 -6.04
CA VAL A 26 -4.39 3.17 -5.54
C VAL A 26 -3.46 2.81 -4.38
N ILE A 27 -3.92 1.88 -3.54
CA ILE A 27 -3.13 1.23 -2.48
C ILE A 27 -3.41 -0.28 -2.46
N PRO A 28 -2.43 -1.12 -2.06
CA PRO A 28 -2.67 -2.55 -1.87
C PRO A 28 -3.50 -2.79 -0.60
N LEU A 29 -4.50 -3.66 -0.71
CA LEU A 29 -5.29 -4.14 0.41
C LEU A 29 -5.06 -5.63 0.64
N SER A 30 -5.09 -6.04 1.90
CA SER A 30 -5.11 -7.43 2.31
C SER A 30 -6.47 -8.09 2.05
N ARG A 31 -6.55 -9.42 2.16
CA ARG A 31 -7.82 -10.16 1.97
C ARG A 31 -8.90 -9.80 2.99
N THR A 32 -8.52 -9.25 4.15
CA THR A 32 -9.45 -8.77 5.18
C THR A 32 -9.87 -7.32 4.95
N LYS A 33 -9.56 -6.74 3.77
CA LYS A 33 -9.91 -5.37 3.36
C LYS A 33 -9.28 -4.28 4.23
N LEU A 34 -8.16 -4.59 4.88
CA LEU A 34 -7.30 -3.62 5.54
C LEU A 34 -6.11 -3.27 4.63
N PRO A 35 -5.49 -2.09 4.74
CA PRO A 35 -4.22 -1.79 4.07
C PRO A 35 -3.23 -2.94 4.22
N ALA A 36 -2.62 -3.35 3.11
CA ALA A 36 -1.72 -4.52 3.10
C ALA A 36 -0.44 -4.27 3.89
N LEU A 37 0.03 -3.02 3.89
CA LEU A 37 1.24 -2.60 4.57
C LEU A 37 0.92 -2.18 6.00
N ARG A 38 1.67 -2.75 6.94
CA ARG A 38 1.52 -2.45 8.37
C ARG A 38 2.09 -1.07 8.66
N SER A 39 1.42 -0.30 9.52
CA SER A 39 1.91 1.05 9.89
C SER A 39 3.35 1.01 10.42
N PRO A 40 4.24 1.90 9.93
CA PRO A 40 5.62 1.97 10.38
C PRO A 40 5.76 2.55 11.80
N HIS A 41 4.68 3.08 12.36
CA HIS A 41 4.61 3.74 13.67
C HIS A 41 3.87 2.91 14.72
N ARG A 42 3.49 1.67 14.40
CA ARG A 42 2.69 0.83 15.29
C ARG A 42 3.36 0.61 16.65
N ASP A 43 4.68 0.47 16.65
CA ASP A 43 5.46 0.16 17.84
C ASP A 43 6.12 1.43 18.42
N ASP A 44 5.73 2.62 17.95
CA ASP A 44 6.25 3.89 18.47
C ASP A 44 5.75 4.09 19.92
N PRO A 45 6.63 4.48 20.87
CA PRO A 45 6.28 4.59 22.29
C PRO A 45 5.41 5.81 22.61
N ASP A 46 5.25 6.74 21.67
CA ASP A 46 4.46 7.97 21.84
C ASP A 46 3.16 7.92 20.99
N PRO A 47 2.04 7.46 21.56
CA PRO A 47 0.76 7.44 20.89
C PRO A 47 0.16 8.84 20.65
N GLY A 48 0.77 9.91 21.19
CA GLY A 48 0.31 11.30 21.05
C GLY A 48 0.91 12.07 19.87
N ARG A 49 1.85 11.47 19.12
CA ARG A 49 2.44 12.10 17.94
C ARG A 49 1.34 12.37 16.90
N PRO A 50 1.30 13.57 16.26
CA PRO A 50 0.36 13.82 15.18
C PRO A 50 0.47 12.73 14.11
N PRO A 51 -0.66 12.28 13.52
CA PRO A 51 -0.66 11.19 12.57
C PRO A 51 0.24 11.54 11.37
N CYS A 52 1.29 10.75 11.19
CA CYS A 52 2.17 10.84 10.03
C CYS A 52 1.39 10.46 8.77
N ARG A 53 1.47 11.29 7.73
CA ARG A 53 0.79 11.11 6.44
C ARG A 53 1.78 10.76 5.32
N GLY A 54 2.94 10.21 5.68
CA GLY A 54 3.99 9.79 4.74
C GLY A 54 5.21 10.69 4.70
N GLU A 55 5.25 11.77 5.50
CA GLU A 55 6.39 12.69 5.57
C GLU A 55 7.67 12.00 6.09
N CYS A 56 7.54 10.84 6.73
CA CYS A 56 8.68 10.04 7.20
C CYS A 56 9.36 9.21 6.09
N GLY A 57 8.82 9.20 4.87
CA GLY A 57 9.40 8.50 3.72
C GLY A 57 9.27 6.98 3.72
N ARG A 58 8.58 6.40 4.71
CA ARG A 58 8.25 4.96 4.78
C ARG A 58 6.84 4.71 4.24
N PHE A 59 6.55 3.47 3.84
CA PHE A 59 5.19 3.03 3.54
C PHE A 59 4.47 2.50 4.79
N GLY A 60 3.14 2.39 4.70
CA GLY A 60 2.23 1.86 5.71
C GLY A 60 1.28 2.90 6.31
N HIS A 61 1.14 4.09 5.73
CA HIS A 61 0.23 5.16 6.17
C HIS A 61 -1.19 5.03 5.58
N GLY A 62 -1.52 3.85 5.05
CA GLY A 62 -2.85 3.55 4.53
C GLY A 62 -3.19 4.40 3.30
N VAL A 63 -4.32 5.10 3.35
CA VAL A 63 -4.78 5.97 2.24
C VAL A 63 -3.78 7.07 1.88
N HIS A 64 -2.92 7.48 2.81
CA HIS A 64 -1.90 8.50 2.55
C HIS A 64 -0.77 8.00 1.63
N ASP A 65 -0.61 6.68 1.48
CA ASP A 65 0.32 6.12 0.50
C ASP A 65 -0.25 6.02 -0.92
N ALA A 66 -1.54 6.31 -1.10
CA ALA A 66 -2.23 6.16 -2.38
C ALA A 66 -1.55 6.95 -3.49
N SER A 67 -1.28 6.28 -4.60
CA SER A 67 -0.53 6.86 -5.71
C SER A 67 -1.09 6.43 -7.06
N ALA A 68 -1.01 7.34 -8.04
CA ALA A 68 -1.21 7.03 -9.45
C ALA A 68 0.12 6.87 -10.22
N ASP A 69 1.27 7.10 -9.58
CA ASP A 69 2.58 6.84 -10.18
C ASP A 69 2.84 5.31 -10.27
N PRO A 70 2.98 4.73 -11.48
CA PRO A 70 3.20 3.30 -11.66
C PRO A 70 4.44 2.77 -10.95
N ALA A 71 5.50 3.57 -10.82
CA ALA A 71 6.72 3.15 -10.12
C ALA A 71 6.46 3.00 -8.61
N ARG A 72 5.80 4.00 -8.01
CA ARG A 72 5.37 3.94 -6.60
C ARG A 72 4.37 2.82 -6.34
N VAL A 73 3.43 2.55 -7.25
CA VAL A 73 2.49 1.42 -7.13
C VAL A 73 3.22 0.08 -7.09
N ARG A 74 4.20 -0.14 -7.98
CA ARG A 74 5.02 -1.38 -7.94
C ARG A 74 5.81 -1.49 -6.64
N ALA A 75 6.34 -0.38 -6.13
CA ALA A 75 7.05 -0.36 -4.85
C ALA A 75 6.13 -0.73 -3.67
N LEU A 76 4.89 -0.25 -3.65
CA LEU A 76 3.90 -0.60 -2.61
C LEU A 76 3.54 -2.09 -2.61
N PHE A 77 3.44 -2.73 -3.77
CA PHE A 77 3.15 -4.16 -3.89
C PHE A 77 4.34 -5.07 -3.56
N ALA A 78 5.56 -4.52 -3.55
CA ALA A 78 6.79 -5.25 -3.23
C ALA A 78 7.24 -5.09 -1.77
N ALA A 79 6.59 -4.21 -1.01
CA ALA A 79 6.92 -3.85 0.37
C ALA A 79 6.28 -4.79 1.42
#